data_AF-A0A9X0CGA1-F1
#
_entry.id   AF-A0A9X0CGA1-F1
#
_cell.length_a   1.000
_cell.length_b   1.000
_cell.length_c   1.000
_cell.angle_alpha   90.00
_cell.angle_beta   90.00
_cell.angle_gamma   90.00
#
_symmetry.space_group_name_H-M   'P 1'
#
loop_
_entity.id
_entity.type
_entity.pdbx_description
1 polymer ?
#
loop_
_entity_poly.entity_id
_entity_poly.type
_entity_poly.pdbx_seq_one_letter_code
_entity_poly.pdbx_strand_id
1 'polypeptide(L)'
;MNHGEVFSTFAWLDSQGHFNLDVGGNPAEKGSGAASSFNAPYSIGSGAGHGGRGAREGGPAYGSVYRPLVLGSGGGNGGGTGGTGGGQLLWEVGKRVELNGLVSARGGKGNGSHAGGGSGGSILIKTTNMTGHGEIAVTGGSATGQGGGGSGGRVGIHCRWRYTYGGKFTDRGGLGTQDNYDAPAGTVYKQENFRQLEYRILKYSKETNTTYLAVDHTYLHVDNEGHDVPEATVLMEEGTIDYEFDEVELTGYSRLIVYHPNQTDVTVIAHRFIGDKTGQFHLRINQTIYVEVVESENNRTEAPCSYRIDKAAEIVLPAEFHVHGVRSELYGLMTGVHFLFLEDGATLKIASSAQTAITENRTHVDVTQPGNCSFAHVIIKQGGVLDLVRVEEVLVSVTSSVFEVLHKGTVKVNHGIFSSAFAEVETKGVVVLDGAGHQAATGPGAGSTSSNRGSGAGFGGQGGVSHSNHPGGSAYGSVYKPLSLGSGGGQSGGAGKFRSAGGSVSGYLDNAGAAGTVYKYESRRGPQYRELKYNPDANLTSFNPSTPRSRWTTKTTM
;
A
#
# COMPACT_ATOMS: atom_id res chain seq x y z
N MET A 1 -26.06 16.42 23.79
CA MET A 1 -24.97 17.12 24.52
C MET A 1 -23.79 17.18 23.58
N ASN A 2 -23.12 18.32 23.49
CA ASN A 2 -22.09 18.53 22.47
C ASN A 2 -20.72 18.10 23.01
N HIS A 3 -20.47 18.46 24.27
CA HIS A 3 -19.28 18.15 25.04
C HIS A 3 -19.72 17.72 26.43
N GLY A 4 -19.16 16.61 26.94
CA GLY A 4 -19.40 16.12 28.28
C GLY A 4 -18.11 15.75 28.98
N GLU A 5 -17.94 16.20 30.22
CA GLU A 5 -16.89 15.74 31.12
C GLU A 5 -17.54 15.08 32.34
N VAL A 6 -17.13 13.84 32.63
CA VAL A 6 -17.68 13.07 33.74
C VAL A 6 -16.54 12.61 34.63
N PHE A 7 -16.59 13.06 35.87
CA PHE A 7 -15.61 12.71 36.90
C PHE A 7 -16.30 11.86 37.96
N SER A 8 -15.80 10.66 38.18
CA SER A 8 -16.37 9.72 39.16
C SER A 8 -15.28 8.87 39.80
N THR A 9 -15.56 8.26 40.95
CA THR A 9 -14.65 7.27 41.52
C THR A 9 -14.91 5.88 40.95
N PHE A 10 -16.18 5.54 40.76
CA PHE A 10 -16.66 4.30 40.17
C PHE A 10 -17.74 4.63 39.16
N ALA A 11 -17.82 3.84 38.09
CA ALA A 11 -18.87 4.01 37.10
C ALA A 11 -19.30 2.65 36.52
N TRP A 12 -20.61 2.50 36.33
CA TRP A 12 -21.22 1.34 35.69
C TRP A 12 -22.15 1.85 34.58
N LEU A 13 -21.99 1.28 33.39
CA LEU A 13 -22.92 1.46 32.29
C LEU A 13 -23.48 0.08 31.95
N ASP A 14 -24.68 -0.21 32.45
CA ASP A 14 -25.35 -1.48 32.23
C ASP A 14 -25.74 -1.67 30.75
N SER A 15 -26.14 -2.88 30.36
CA SER A 15 -26.35 -3.28 28.96
C SER A 15 -27.41 -2.47 28.18
N GLN A 16 -28.34 -1.81 28.88
CA GLN A 16 -29.33 -0.90 28.29
C GLN A 16 -29.01 0.58 28.54
N GLY A 17 -27.87 0.86 29.18
CA GLY A 17 -27.36 2.20 29.41
C GLY A 17 -26.75 2.78 28.15
N HIS A 18 -27.05 4.05 27.88
CA HIS A 18 -26.51 4.77 26.74
C HIS A 18 -25.87 6.09 27.20
N PHE A 19 -24.61 6.28 26.84
CA PHE A 19 -23.96 7.59 26.85
C PHE A 19 -23.95 8.13 25.41
N ASN A 20 -24.94 8.95 25.06
CA ASN A 20 -25.17 9.38 23.68
C ASN A 20 -24.71 10.83 23.45
N LEU A 21 -23.69 10.99 22.60
CA LEU A 21 -23.14 12.25 22.11
C LEU A 21 -23.23 12.33 20.57
N ASP A 22 -24.10 11.53 19.96
CA ASP A 22 -24.31 11.51 18.53
C ASP A 22 -24.83 12.88 18.06
N VAL A 23 -24.38 13.31 16.87
CA VAL A 23 -24.89 14.53 16.21
C VAL A 23 -24.62 15.81 17.05
N GLY A 24 -23.79 15.73 18.10
CA GLY A 24 -23.51 16.82 19.04
C GLY A 24 -22.33 17.72 18.68
N GLY A 25 -21.60 17.44 17.60
CA GLY A 25 -20.43 18.19 17.17
C GLY A 25 -20.76 19.47 16.40
N ASN A 26 -19.84 19.87 15.53
CA ASN A 26 -20.03 21.07 14.70
C ASN A 26 -21.12 20.87 13.65
N PRO A 27 -21.93 21.90 13.34
CA PRO A 27 -22.94 21.84 12.29
C PRO A 27 -22.31 21.78 10.88
N ALA A 28 -23.14 21.61 9.86
CA ALA A 28 -22.72 21.53 8.46
C ALA A 28 -21.72 22.64 8.07
N GLU A 29 -20.69 22.26 7.32
CA GLU A 29 -19.62 23.16 6.85
C GLU A 29 -18.89 23.93 7.97
N LYS A 30 -18.89 23.42 9.20
CA LYS A 30 -18.16 23.96 10.37
C LYS A 30 -17.29 22.90 11.05
N GLY A 31 -16.23 23.37 11.73
CA GLY A 31 -15.23 22.54 12.40
C GLY A 31 -13.89 22.49 11.67
N SER A 32 -12.88 21.91 12.32
CA SER A 32 -11.50 21.86 11.80
C SER A 32 -11.32 20.98 10.57
N GLY A 33 -12.17 19.96 10.42
CA GLY A 33 -12.27 19.12 9.22
C GLY A 33 -13.63 19.28 8.56
N ALA A 34 -14.18 20.50 8.56
CA ALA A 34 -15.40 20.81 7.83
C ALA A 34 -15.25 20.43 6.36
N ALA A 35 -16.26 19.76 5.81
CA ALA A 35 -16.33 19.56 4.37
C ALA A 35 -16.91 20.80 3.68
N SER A 36 -16.69 20.88 2.37
CA SER A 36 -17.26 21.91 1.52
C SER A 36 -18.21 21.32 0.48
N SER A 37 -18.97 22.20 -0.15
CA SER A 37 -19.80 21.88 -1.31
C SER A 37 -19.08 22.29 -2.61
N PHE A 38 -19.16 21.46 -3.64
CA PHE A 38 -18.65 21.77 -4.98
C PHE A 38 -19.70 21.50 -6.05
N ASN A 39 -19.60 22.19 -7.19
CA ASN A 39 -20.58 22.10 -8.27
C ASN A 39 -20.12 21.11 -9.35
N ALA A 40 -20.89 20.05 -9.57
CA ALA A 40 -20.77 19.17 -10.73
C ALA A 40 -22.06 18.34 -10.95
N PRO A 41 -22.73 18.42 -12.11
CA PRO A 41 -23.65 19.48 -12.56
C PRO A 41 -24.66 20.03 -11.53
N TYR A 42 -24.70 19.53 -10.29
CA TYR A 42 -25.48 20.05 -9.16
C TYR A 42 -24.55 20.35 -7.98
N SER A 43 -25.03 21.03 -6.94
CA SER A 43 -24.25 21.22 -5.70
C SER A 43 -24.11 19.90 -4.95
N ILE A 44 -22.88 19.47 -4.68
CA ILE A 44 -22.58 18.23 -3.97
C ILE A 44 -21.73 18.50 -2.73
N GLY A 45 -22.14 17.98 -1.59
CA GLY A 45 -21.44 18.04 -0.32
C GLY A 45 -20.44 16.89 -0.17
N SER A 46 -19.18 17.24 0.09
CA SER A 46 -18.16 16.27 0.49
C SER A 46 -18.35 15.81 1.95
N GLY A 47 -17.69 14.72 2.33
CA GLY A 47 -17.74 14.19 3.69
C GLY A 47 -16.84 14.96 4.66
N ALA A 48 -17.26 15.12 5.91
CA ALA A 48 -16.40 15.75 6.92
C ALA A 48 -15.26 14.83 7.35
N GLY A 49 -14.13 15.43 7.73
CA GLY A 49 -12.98 14.73 8.30
C GLY A 49 -13.00 14.73 9.83
N HIS A 50 -12.39 13.70 10.40
CA HIS A 50 -11.97 13.46 11.80
C HIS A 50 -11.35 12.05 11.77
N GLY A 51 -10.25 11.75 12.45
CA GLY A 51 -9.63 10.40 12.34
C GLY A 51 -8.96 10.13 10.98
N GLY A 52 -9.71 10.20 9.88
CA GLY A 52 -9.26 10.19 8.49
C GLY A 52 -9.83 11.36 7.67
N ARG A 53 -9.51 11.38 6.37
CA ARG A 53 -10.06 12.37 5.43
C ARG A 53 -11.46 11.96 4.98
N GLY A 54 -12.43 12.87 5.03
CA GLY A 54 -13.79 12.59 4.57
C GLY A 54 -13.86 12.24 3.08
N ALA A 55 -14.87 11.49 2.67
CA ALA A 55 -14.95 11.01 1.29
C ALA A 55 -15.19 12.13 0.27
N ARG A 56 -14.81 11.86 -0.99
CA ARG A 56 -14.82 12.81 -2.13
C ARG A 56 -13.92 14.02 -1.87
N GLU A 57 -12.66 13.77 -1.53
CA GLU A 57 -11.68 14.82 -1.21
C GLU A 57 -12.14 15.76 -0.09
N GLY A 58 -12.92 15.23 0.85
CA GLY A 58 -13.59 15.97 1.89
C GLY A 58 -12.65 16.54 2.96
N GLY A 59 -13.25 16.87 4.10
CA GLY A 59 -12.55 17.54 5.19
C GLY A 59 -11.29 16.78 5.65
N PRO A 60 -10.20 17.48 6.00
CA PRO A 60 -8.97 16.85 6.45
C PRO A 60 -9.14 16.15 7.81
N ALA A 61 -8.30 15.14 8.07
CA ALA A 61 -8.17 14.56 9.40
C ALA A 61 -7.56 15.58 10.38
N TYR A 62 -7.99 15.53 11.64
CA TYR A 62 -7.43 16.32 12.74
C TYR A 62 -7.61 15.56 14.06
N GLY A 63 -7.13 16.17 15.15
CA GLY A 63 -7.25 15.64 16.49
C GLY A 63 -6.15 14.64 16.84
N SER A 64 -5.86 14.58 18.13
CA SER A 64 -4.88 13.68 18.74
C SER A 64 -5.42 12.25 18.81
N VAL A 65 -4.61 11.27 18.39
CA VAL A 65 -4.87 9.84 18.58
C VAL A 65 -4.77 9.46 20.07
N TYR A 66 -3.81 10.05 20.79
CA TYR A 66 -3.57 9.71 22.19
C TYR A 66 -4.59 10.35 23.15
N ARG A 67 -5.00 11.58 22.86
CA ARG A 67 -5.88 12.41 23.70
C ARG A 67 -6.98 13.05 22.84
N PRO A 68 -7.92 12.25 22.32
CA PRO A 68 -9.01 12.77 21.49
C PRO A 68 -9.96 13.62 22.35
N LEU A 69 -9.85 14.93 22.19
CA LEU A 69 -10.60 15.93 22.94
C LEU A 69 -11.17 17.03 22.03
N VAL A 70 -11.57 16.65 20.82
CA VAL A 70 -12.11 17.58 19.82
C VAL A 70 -13.46 17.12 19.31
N LEU A 71 -14.37 18.06 19.08
CA LEU A 71 -15.67 17.79 18.48
C LEU A 71 -15.51 17.34 17.02
N GLY A 72 -16.40 16.46 16.56
CA GLY A 72 -16.53 16.14 15.15
C GLY A 72 -16.91 17.36 14.32
N SER A 73 -16.57 17.32 13.03
CA SER A 73 -16.86 18.36 12.03
C SER A 73 -18.08 18.01 11.18
N GLY A 74 -18.75 19.03 10.65
CA GLY A 74 -19.94 18.88 9.81
C GLY A 74 -19.63 18.68 8.32
N GLY A 75 -20.48 17.92 7.66
CA GLY A 75 -20.40 17.59 6.23
C GLY A 75 -20.77 18.78 5.33
N GLY A 76 -20.47 18.64 4.03
CA GLY A 76 -20.84 19.63 3.02
C GLY A 76 -22.34 19.64 2.74
N ASN A 77 -22.91 20.81 2.48
CA ASN A 77 -24.36 20.96 2.26
C ASN A 77 -24.85 20.31 0.96
N GLY A 78 -24.12 20.48 -0.15
CA GLY A 78 -24.59 20.07 -1.47
C GLY A 78 -25.91 20.75 -1.84
N GLY A 79 -26.88 19.97 -2.29
CA GLY A 79 -28.26 20.42 -2.56
C GLY A 79 -29.20 20.26 -1.35
N GLY A 80 -28.65 20.06 -0.16
CA GLY A 80 -29.38 19.88 1.08
C GLY A 80 -28.63 20.49 2.27
N THR A 81 -28.62 19.78 3.40
CA THR A 81 -27.89 20.16 4.61
C THR A 81 -26.95 19.04 5.01
N GLY A 82 -25.67 19.38 5.21
CA GLY A 82 -24.65 18.42 5.62
C GLY A 82 -24.94 17.85 7.01
N GLY A 83 -24.47 16.64 7.26
CA GLY A 83 -24.58 16.02 8.58
C GLY A 83 -23.74 16.77 9.62
N THR A 84 -24.23 16.86 10.87
CA THR A 84 -23.43 17.44 11.96
C THR A 84 -22.40 16.44 12.48
N GLY A 85 -21.28 16.90 13.03
CA GLY A 85 -20.28 16.00 13.61
C GLY A 85 -20.75 15.30 14.89
N GLY A 86 -20.02 14.27 15.33
CA GLY A 86 -20.19 13.67 16.65
C GLY A 86 -19.67 14.56 17.79
N GLY A 87 -20.19 14.38 18.99
CA GLY A 87 -19.78 15.13 20.18
C GLY A 87 -18.45 14.68 20.77
N GLN A 88 -18.16 15.15 21.98
CA GLN A 88 -16.92 14.84 22.72
C GLN A 88 -17.23 14.35 24.13
N LEU A 89 -16.54 13.28 24.56
CA LEU A 89 -16.56 12.77 25.93
C LEU A 89 -15.16 12.77 26.55
N LEU A 90 -15.03 13.36 27.73
CA LEU A 90 -13.98 13.01 28.69
C LEU A 90 -14.62 12.26 29.85
N TRP A 91 -14.29 10.98 30.02
CA TRP A 91 -14.77 10.18 31.13
C TRP A 91 -13.61 9.75 32.02
N GLU A 92 -13.48 10.40 33.17
CA GLU A 92 -12.43 10.13 34.13
C GLU A 92 -12.99 9.40 35.36
N VAL A 93 -12.53 8.16 35.55
CA VAL A 93 -13.00 7.26 36.60
C VAL A 93 -11.82 6.86 37.49
N GLY A 94 -11.83 7.29 38.75
CA GLY A 94 -10.69 7.11 39.65
C GLY A 94 -10.28 5.65 39.87
N LYS A 95 -11.25 4.71 39.99
CA LYS A 95 -10.99 3.32 40.37
C LYS A 95 -11.40 2.28 39.33
N ARG A 96 -12.66 2.24 38.93
CA ARG A 96 -13.16 1.21 38.01
C ARG A 96 -14.34 1.70 37.19
N VAL A 97 -14.27 1.46 35.89
CA VAL A 97 -15.40 1.55 34.97
C VAL A 97 -15.79 0.14 34.50
N GLU A 98 -17.08 -0.15 34.53
CA GLU A 98 -17.66 -1.33 33.91
C GLU A 98 -18.61 -0.90 32.79
N LEU A 99 -18.25 -1.21 31.55
CA LEU A 99 -18.94 -0.75 30.35
C LEU A 99 -19.58 -1.96 29.65
N ASN A 100 -20.87 -2.16 29.89
CA ASN A 100 -21.70 -3.18 29.25
C ASN A 100 -22.71 -2.59 28.26
N GLY A 101 -23.03 -1.30 28.38
CA GLY A 101 -23.90 -0.56 27.46
C GLY A 101 -23.18 0.08 26.26
N LEU A 102 -23.76 1.15 25.71
CA LEU A 102 -23.23 1.86 24.55
C LEU A 102 -22.72 3.25 24.94
N VAL A 103 -21.48 3.56 24.57
CA VAL A 103 -20.94 4.92 24.56
C VAL A 103 -20.77 5.34 23.11
N SER A 104 -21.49 6.37 22.66
CA SER A 104 -21.51 6.77 21.26
C SER A 104 -21.26 8.25 21.05
N ALA A 105 -20.49 8.57 20.01
CA ALA A 105 -20.29 9.93 19.51
C ALA A 105 -20.29 9.90 17.98
N ARG A 106 -21.40 9.45 17.39
CA ARG A 106 -21.53 9.23 15.93
C ARG A 106 -21.84 10.52 15.17
N GLY A 107 -21.32 10.63 13.95
CA GLY A 107 -21.66 11.70 13.02
C GLY A 107 -23.08 11.57 12.46
N GLY A 108 -23.73 12.71 12.22
CA GLY A 108 -25.05 12.78 11.60
C GLY A 108 -25.00 12.51 10.09
N LYS A 109 -26.08 11.92 9.56
CA LYS A 109 -26.25 11.75 8.10
C LYS A 109 -26.54 13.09 7.42
N GLY A 110 -26.14 13.22 6.15
CA GLY A 110 -26.61 14.31 5.29
C GLY A 110 -28.14 14.26 5.11
N ASN A 111 -28.77 15.42 4.89
CA ASN A 111 -30.20 15.54 4.63
C ASN A 111 -30.46 16.30 3.33
N GLY A 112 -31.48 15.92 2.58
CA GLY A 112 -31.76 16.46 1.24
C GLY A 112 -30.90 15.82 0.15
N SER A 113 -30.72 16.52 -0.97
CA SER A 113 -30.07 15.96 -2.17
C SER A 113 -28.57 16.23 -2.17
N HIS A 114 -27.76 15.19 -2.41
CA HIS A 114 -26.31 15.31 -2.57
C HIS A 114 -25.58 15.87 -1.34
N ALA A 115 -26.07 15.64 -0.12
CA ALA A 115 -25.48 16.17 1.10
C ALA A 115 -24.42 15.21 1.68
N GLY A 116 -23.35 15.78 2.24
CA GLY A 116 -22.26 15.02 2.85
C GLY A 116 -22.54 14.61 4.29
N GLY A 117 -21.91 13.52 4.73
CA GLY A 117 -21.99 13.04 6.09
C GLY A 117 -21.12 13.83 7.08
N GLY A 118 -21.60 13.98 8.31
CA GLY A 118 -20.79 14.51 9.42
C GLY A 118 -19.78 13.48 9.92
N SER A 119 -18.67 13.93 10.48
CA SER A 119 -17.62 13.03 10.98
C SER A 119 -17.95 12.50 12.38
N GLY A 120 -17.33 11.38 12.77
CA GLY A 120 -17.40 10.87 14.14
C GLY A 120 -16.86 11.87 15.17
N GLY A 121 -17.11 11.63 16.45
CA GLY A 121 -16.68 12.45 17.58
C GLY A 121 -15.42 11.95 18.27
N SER A 122 -15.13 12.47 19.46
CA SER A 122 -13.99 12.07 20.29
C SER A 122 -14.46 11.46 21.60
N ILE A 123 -13.88 10.33 22.00
CA ILE A 123 -14.12 9.72 23.32
C ILE A 123 -12.79 9.45 23.99
N LEU A 124 -12.53 10.09 25.14
CA LEU A 124 -11.37 9.81 25.99
C LEU A 124 -11.83 9.23 27.33
N ILE A 125 -11.46 7.98 27.59
CA ILE A 125 -11.73 7.29 28.86
C ILE A 125 -10.42 7.16 29.63
N LYS A 126 -10.39 7.68 30.86
CA LYS A 126 -9.26 7.52 31.79
C LYS A 126 -9.74 6.75 33.00
N THR A 127 -9.07 5.65 33.33
CA THR A 127 -9.46 4.83 34.48
C THR A 127 -8.30 4.07 35.08
N THR A 128 -8.43 3.64 36.34
CA THR A 128 -7.49 2.69 36.92
C THR A 128 -7.77 1.26 36.45
N ASN A 129 -9.04 0.87 36.35
CA ASN A 129 -9.44 -0.46 35.85
C ASN A 129 -10.63 -0.34 34.89
N MET A 130 -10.64 -1.15 33.84
CA MET A 130 -11.70 -1.17 32.83
C MET A 130 -12.15 -2.60 32.53
N THR A 131 -13.46 -2.85 32.62
CA THR A 131 -14.06 -4.16 32.35
C THR A 131 -15.37 -4.01 31.57
N GLY A 132 -15.91 -5.11 31.03
CA GLY A 132 -17.22 -5.15 30.39
C GLY A 132 -17.16 -5.58 28.93
N HIS A 133 -18.34 -5.66 28.32
CA HIS A 133 -18.57 -6.19 26.96
C HIS A 133 -19.44 -5.28 26.08
N GLY A 134 -19.57 -4.01 26.44
CA GLY A 134 -20.37 -3.04 25.70
C GLY A 134 -19.78 -2.62 24.36
N GLU A 135 -20.28 -1.51 23.81
CA GLU A 135 -19.81 -0.95 22.55
C GLU A 135 -19.34 0.50 22.75
N ILE A 136 -18.20 0.85 22.15
CA ILE A 136 -17.76 2.24 21.99
C ILE A 136 -17.78 2.57 20.49
N ALA A 137 -18.64 3.52 20.10
CA ALA A 137 -18.89 3.82 18.70
C ALA A 137 -18.64 5.29 18.35
N VAL A 138 -17.74 5.53 17.40
CA VAL A 138 -17.40 6.86 16.88
C VAL A 138 -17.58 6.95 15.37
N THR A 139 -18.58 6.27 14.81
CA THR A 139 -18.75 6.17 13.36
C THR A 139 -19.02 7.50 12.68
N GLY A 140 -18.57 7.63 11.44
CA GLY A 140 -18.97 8.73 10.55
C GLY A 140 -20.42 8.61 10.08
N GLY A 141 -21.00 9.73 9.67
CA GLY A 141 -22.35 9.82 9.14
C GLY A 141 -22.41 9.51 7.64
N SER A 142 -23.51 8.90 7.20
CA SER A 142 -23.73 8.59 5.77
C SER A 142 -24.11 9.82 4.95
N ALA A 143 -23.77 9.78 3.66
CA ALA A 143 -24.17 10.79 2.69
C ALA A 143 -25.54 10.50 2.06
N THR A 144 -26.06 11.48 1.32
CA THR A 144 -27.24 11.32 0.45
C THR A 144 -26.90 11.68 -0.99
N GLY A 145 -27.57 11.07 -1.97
CA GLY A 145 -27.30 11.31 -3.39
C GLY A 145 -25.81 11.11 -3.71
N GLN A 146 -25.19 12.01 -4.45
CA GLN A 146 -23.75 11.94 -4.77
C GLN A 146 -22.83 12.47 -3.65
N GLY A 147 -23.32 12.74 -2.44
CA GLY A 147 -22.49 13.24 -1.34
C GLY A 147 -21.42 12.24 -0.87
N GLY A 148 -20.40 12.73 -0.16
CA GLY A 148 -19.37 11.89 0.46
C GLY A 148 -19.68 11.54 1.92
N GLY A 149 -19.42 10.30 2.34
CA GLY A 149 -19.53 9.89 3.74
C GLY A 149 -18.54 10.64 4.64
N GLY A 150 -18.93 10.93 5.89
CA GLY A 150 -18.02 11.50 6.89
C GLY A 150 -17.10 10.43 7.48
N SER A 151 -15.88 10.75 7.85
CA SER A 151 -14.93 9.76 8.40
C SER A 151 -15.25 9.39 9.87
N GLY A 152 -14.69 8.27 10.32
CA GLY A 152 -14.81 7.81 11.71
C GLY A 152 -14.04 8.68 12.71
N GLY A 153 -14.44 8.68 13.97
CA GLY A 153 -13.90 9.56 15.01
C GLY A 153 -12.65 9.01 15.70
N ARG A 154 -12.39 9.45 16.93
CA ARG A 154 -11.22 8.97 17.70
C ARG A 154 -11.62 8.51 19.09
N VAL A 155 -11.07 7.38 19.51
CA VAL A 155 -11.21 6.84 20.87
C VAL A 155 -9.83 6.72 21.51
N GLY A 156 -9.70 7.22 22.72
CA GLY A 156 -8.51 7.07 23.55
C GLY A 156 -8.88 6.42 24.87
N ILE A 157 -8.19 5.35 25.26
CA ILE A 157 -8.41 4.66 26.54
C ILE A 157 -7.10 4.59 27.30
N HIS A 158 -7.05 5.27 28.44
CA HIS A 158 -5.88 5.26 29.32
C HIS A 158 -6.21 4.46 30.58
N CYS A 159 -5.85 3.18 30.58
CA CYS A 159 -6.06 2.28 31.72
C CYS A 159 -4.76 2.15 32.54
N ARG A 160 -4.77 2.58 33.80
CA ARG A 160 -3.54 2.64 34.62
C ARG A 160 -3.10 1.27 35.17
N TRP A 161 -4.04 0.36 35.41
CA TRP A 161 -3.81 -0.99 35.92
C TRP A 161 -4.59 -1.99 35.07
N ARG A 162 -5.67 -2.60 35.55
CA ARG A 162 -6.21 -3.82 34.91
C ARG A 162 -7.18 -3.50 33.79
N TYR A 163 -6.79 -3.79 32.55
CA TYR A 163 -7.67 -3.77 31.38
C TYR A 163 -8.15 -5.19 31.06
N THR A 164 -9.47 -5.43 31.16
CA THR A 164 -10.11 -6.69 30.74
C THR A 164 -11.42 -6.41 30.00
N TYR A 165 -11.50 -5.28 29.30
CA TYR A 165 -12.64 -4.95 28.46
C TYR A 165 -12.55 -5.75 27.17
N GLY A 166 -13.58 -6.56 26.92
CA GLY A 166 -13.73 -7.37 25.72
C GLY A 166 -14.98 -6.97 24.94
N GLY A 167 -15.29 -5.68 24.94
CA GLY A 167 -16.39 -5.11 24.16
C GLY A 167 -15.99 -4.76 22.74
N LYS A 168 -16.94 -4.26 21.96
CA LYS A 168 -16.76 -3.90 20.55
C LYS A 168 -16.30 -2.45 20.39
N PHE A 169 -15.38 -2.22 19.46
CA PHE A 169 -15.09 -0.90 18.91
C PHE A 169 -15.76 -0.76 17.53
N THR A 170 -16.38 0.39 17.29
CA THR A 170 -16.99 0.71 16.00
C THR A 170 -16.54 2.10 15.58
N ASP A 171 -15.42 2.17 14.87
CA ASP A 171 -14.77 3.41 14.43
C ASP A 171 -14.81 3.61 12.91
N ARG A 172 -15.53 2.80 12.15
CA ARG A 172 -15.65 2.95 10.69
C ARG A 172 -16.15 4.31 10.21
N GLY A 173 -15.85 4.60 8.94
CA GLY A 173 -16.40 5.75 8.23
C GLY A 173 -17.89 5.60 7.89
N GLY A 174 -18.47 6.74 7.51
CA GLY A 174 -19.82 6.84 6.98
C GLY A 174 -19.89 6.40 5.52
N LEU A 175 -21.06 5.90 5.13
CA LEU A 175 -21.29 5.35 3.80
C LEU A 175 -21.64 6.44 2.78
N GLY A 176 -21.10 6.32 1.59
CA GLY A 176 -21.57 6.98 0.38
C GLY A 176 -22.70 6.19 -0.28
N THR A 177 -23.20 6.69 -1.41
CA THR A 177 -24.16 5.94 -2.26
C THR A 177 -23.48 5.09 -3.32
N GLN A 178 -22.17 5.23 -3.47
CA GLN A 178 -21.30 4.43 -4.32
C GLN A 178 -20.10 4.02 -3.48
N ASP A 179 -19.54 2.85 -3.75
CA ASP A 179 -18.45 2.25 -2.96
C ASP A 179 -17.24 3.20 -2.81
N ASN A 180 -16.92 3.99 -3.85
CA ASN A 180 -15.81 4.95 -3.82
C ASN A 180 -16.09 6.22 -2.98
N TYR A 181 -17.30 6.39 -2.45
CA TYR A 181 -17.72 7.55 -1.65
C TYR A 181 -17.89 7.22 -0.16
N ASP A 182 -17.51 6.00 0.22
CA ASP A 182 -17.33 5.61 1.62
C ASP A 182 -16.11 6.33 2.20
N ALA A 183 -16.17 6.60 3.50
CA ALA A 183 -15.12 7.30 4.23
C ALA A 183 -14.23 6.31 5.00
N PRO A 184 -12.98 6.71 5.31
CA PRO A 184 -12.10 5.89 6.12
C PRO A 184 -12.54 5.86 7.58
N ALA A 185 -12.05 4.82 8.25
CA ALA A 185 -12.20 4.63 9.67
C ALA A 185 -11.50 5.72 10.50
N GLY A 186 -11.91 5.75 11.75
CA GLY A 186 -11.32 6.50 12.83
C GLY A 186 -10.09 5.83 13.40
N THR A 187 -9.79 6.10 14.67
CA THR A 187 -8.71 5.43 15.39
C THR A 187 -9.14 5.10 16.80
N VAL A 188 -8.80 3.90 17.29
CA VAL A 188 -8.89 3.53 18.69
C VAL A 188 -7.48 3.31 19.24
N TYR A 189 -7.07 4.14 20.20
CA TYR A 189 -5.82 3.98 20.93
C TYR A 189 -6.10 3.53 22.36
N LYS A 190 -5.42 2.48 22.81
CA LYS A 190 -5.49 2.02 24.20
C LYS A 190 -4.11 1.85 24.82
N GLN A 191 -4.04 2.21 26.11
CA GLN A 191 -2.91 1.96 26.99
C GLN A 191 -3.34 0.93 28.03
N GLU A 192 -2.62 -0.18 28.06
CA GLU A 192 -2.81 -1.28 28.98
C GLU A 192 -1.56 -1.45 29.85
N ASN A 193 -1.77 -1.93 31.08
CA ASN A 193 -0.68 -2.16 32.01
C ASN A 193 -0.88 -3.52 32.69
N PHE A 194 0.14 -4.36 32.62
CA PHE A 194 0.10 -5.68 33.24
C PHE A 194 0.52 -5.62 34.70
N ARG A 195 1.28 -4.58 35.06
CA ARG A 195 1.77 -4.35 36.42
C ARG A 195 0.81 -3.50 37.24
N GLN A 196 0.79 -3.80 38.53
CA GLN A 196 0.06 -3.02 39.53
C GLN A 196 0.73 -1.64 39.70
N LEU A 197 0.00 -0.62 40.20
CA LEU A 197 0.52 0.75 40.29
C LEU A 197 1.85 0.85 41.06
N GLU A 198 2.02 0.06 42.11
CA GLU A 198 3.21 0.06 42.97
C GLU A 198 4.47 -0.47 42.26
N TYR A 199 4.30 -1.30 41.23
CA TYR A 199 5.39 -1.90 40.45
C TYR A 199 5.55 -1.27 39.06
N ARG A 200 4.88 -0.13 38.82
CA ARG A 200 5.03 0.61 37.57
C ARG A 200 6.41 1.24 37.49
N ILE A 201 7.02 1.14 36.31
CA ILE A 201 8.33 1.72 36.06
C ILE A 201 8.16 3.24 35.93
N LEU A 202 8.81 3.99 36.81
CA LEU A 202 8.95 5.44 36.62
C LEU A 202 10.04 5.69 35.58
N LYS A 203 9.65 6.37 34.49
CA LYS A 203 10.58 6.93 33.51
C LYS A 203 10.65 8.44 33.66
N TYR A 204 11.80 9.00 33.31
CA TYR A 204 12.01 10.43 33.22
C TYR A 204 12.25 10.79 31.76
N SER A 205 11.42 11.66 31.19
CA SER A 205 11.67 12.25 29.88
C SER A 205 12.46 13.53 30.07
N LYS A 206 13.68 13.56 29.54
CA LYS A 206 14.54 14.75 29.56
C LYS A 206 13.97 15.89 28.71
N GLU A 207 13.26 15.55 27.64
CA GLU A 207 12.64 16.50 26.70
C GLU A 207 11.50 17.28 27.33
N THR A 208 10.62 16.58 28.05
CA THR A 208 9.48 17.22 28.74
C THR A 208 9.80 17.64 30.17
N ASN A 209 10.96 17.23 30.70
CA ASN A 209 11.35 17.41 32.11
C ASN A 209 10.28 16.88 33.08
N THR A 210 9.66 15.74 32.73
CA THR A 210 8.62 15.12 33.54
C THR A 210 8.93 13.66 33.86
N THR A 211 8.56 13.25 35.08
CA THR A 211 8.52 11.85 35.48
C THR A 211 7.13 11.29 35.22
N TYR A 212 7.04 10.17 34.53
CA TYR A 212 5.79 9.51 34.20
C TYR A 212 5.91 7.99 34.43
N LEU A 213 4.77 7.34 34.60
CA LEU A 213 4.71 5.88 34.68
C LEU A 213 4.75 5.33 33.25
N ALA A 214 5.76 4.53 32.93
CA ALA A 214 5.90 3.89 31.63
C ALA A 214 4.71 2.95 31.36
N VAL A 215 4.10 3.05 30.19
CA VAL A 215 3.02 2.16 29.77
C VAL A 215 3.63 0.82 29.38
N ASP A 216 3.03 -0.29 29.81
CA ASP A 216 3.55 -1.64 29.52
C ASP A 216 3.13 -2.14 28.13
N HIS A 217 1.95 -1.74 27.66
CA HIS A 217 1.41 -2.15 26.35
C HIS A 217 0.54 -1.05 25.75
N THR A 218 0.81 -0.76 24.48
CA THR A 218 0.14 0.24 23.67
C THR A 218 -0.43 -0.43 22.43
N TYR A 219 -1.69 -0.14 22.13
CA TYR A 219 -2.37 -0.75 21.00
C TYR A 219 -3.14 0.28 20.22
N LEU A 220 -3.05 0.15 18.89
CA LEU A 220 -3.80 0.93 17.91
C LEU A 220 -4.71 -0.01 17.13
N HIS A 221 -6.00 0.32 17.06
CA HIS A 221 -6.98 -0.38 16.24
C HIS A 221 -7.59 0.58 15.23
N VAL A 222 -7.68 0.11 13.99
CA VAL A 222 -8.34 0.78 12.88
C VAL A 222 -9.10 -0.28 12.09
N ASP A 223 -10.42 -0.20 12.10
CA ASP A 223 -11.28 -1.11 11.35
C ASP A 223 -12.31 -0.33 10.53
N ASN A 224 -12.34 -0.57 9.22
CA ASN A 224 -13.36 0.01 8.34
C ASN A 224 -14.51 -0.95 8.04
N GLU A 225 -14.68 -2.04 8.82
CA GLU A 225 -15.77 -3.02 8.74
C GLU A 225 -16.02 -3.60 7.33
N GLY A 226 -14.97 -3.72 6.50
CA GLY A 226 -15.07 -4.29 5.16
C GLY A 226 -15.25 -3.28 4.03
N HIS A 227 -15.24 -1.97 4.34
CA HIS A 227 -15.42 -0.90 3.35
C HIS A 227 -14.07 -0.49 2.73
N ASP A 228 -13.85 -0.88 1.48
CA ASP A 228 -12.67 -0.47 0.70
C ASP A 228 -12.80 0.98 0.24
N VAL A 229 -11.90 1.82 0.73
CA VAL A 229 -11.96 3.27 0.54
C VAL A 229 -10.66 3.83 -0.05
N PRO A 230 -10.75 4.81 -0.96
CA PRO A 230 -9.55 5.43 -1.52
C PRO A 230 -8.83 6.34 -0.51
N GLU A 231 -9.58 6.95 0.41
CA GLU A 231 -9.07 7.87 1.43
C GLU A 231 -8.48 7.11 2.63
N ALA A 232 -7.65 7.78 3.43
CA ALA A 232 -6.91 7.15 4.52
C ALA A 232 -7.28 7.72 5.90
N THR A 233 -7.24 6.84 6.89
CA THR A 233 -7.13 7.16 8.31
C THR A 233 -5.76 7.76 8.58
N VAL A 234 -5.70 8.81 9.40
CA VAL A 234 -4.45 9.51 9.72
C VAL A 234 -4.11 9.31 11.18
N LEU A 235 -2.98 8.63 11.40
CA LEU A 235 -2.31 8.59 12.69
C LEU A 235 -1.71 9.97 12.97
N MET A 236 -2.37 10.74 13.83
CA MET A 236 -2.04 12.14 14.05
C MET A 236 -1.86 12.45 15.54
N GLU A 237 -0.69 12.97 15.87
CA GLU A 237 -0.40 13.70 17.09
C GLU A 237 0.35 14.98 16.73
N GLU A 238 -0.10 16.12 17.24
CA GLU A 238 0.48 17.41 16.88
C GLU A 238 1.94 17.50 17.32
N GLY A 239 2.83 17.82 16.38
CA GLY A 239 4.27 17.98 16.66
C GLY A 239 5.03 16.70 16.98
N THR A 240 4.41 15.52 16.80
CA THR A 240 5.07 14.23 17.07
C THR A 240 5.76 13.69 15.81
N ILE A 241 7.05 13.39 15.96
CA ILE A 241 7.90 12.78 14.92
C ILE A 241 8.18 11.31 15.18
N ASP A 242 7.96 10.82 16.40
CA ASP A 242 8.22 9.43 16.78
C ASP A 242 6.93 8.79 17.31
N TYR A 243 6.53 7.69 16.66
CA TYR A 243 5.39 6.88 17.08
C TYR A 243 5.90 5.49 17.46
N GLU A 244 5.48 4.97 18.61
CA GLU A 244 5.83 3.62 19.04
C GLU A 244 4.56 2.91 19.55
N PHE A 245 4.33 1.71 19.02
CA PHE A 245 3.21 0.84 19.38
C PHE A 245 3.69 -0.58 19.59
N ASP A 246 3.18 -1.23 20.63
CA ASP A 246 3.41 -2.65 20.85
C ASP A 246 2.61 -3.49 19.85
N GLU A 247 1.36 -3.10 19.59
CA GLU A 247 0.50 -3.76 18.62
C GLU A 247 -0.28 -2.76 17.75
N VAL A 248 -0.31 -3.02 16.44
CA VAL A 248 -1.10 -2.25 15.46
C VAL A 248 -2.01 -3.19 14.70
N GLU A 249 -3.32 -3.03 14.89
CA GLU A 249 -4.36 -3.78 14.18
C GLU A 249 -4.93 -2.96 13.02
N LEU A 250 -4.84 -3.52 11.81
CA LEU A 250 -5.40 -2.97 10.57
C LEU A 250 -6.29 -4.00 9.88
N THR A 251 -7.60 -3.79 9.93
CA THR A 251 -8.61 -4.73 9.42
C THR A 251 -9.68 -4.04 8.59
N GLY A 252 -10.50 -4.84 7.90
CA GLY A 252 -11.70 -4.36 7.22
C GLY A 252 -11.44 -3.30 6.15
N TYR A 253 -10.37 -3.44 5.38
CA TYR A 253 -9.88 -2.50 4.35
C TYR A 253 -9.48 -1.12 4.89
N SER A 254 -9.09 -1.04 6.17
CA SER A 254 -8.51 0.18 6.72
C SER A 254 -7.22 0.58 5.97
N ARG A 255 -7.10 1.85 5.59
CA ARG A 255 -5.87 2.42 5.06
C ARG A 255 -5.30 3.42 6.05
N LEU A 256 -4.13 3.14 6.62
CA LEU A 256 -3.47 4.00 7.61
C LEU A 256 -2.31 4.78 6.98
N ILE A 257 -2.31 6.10 7.17
CA ILE A 257 -1.17 6.98 6.88
C ILE A 257 -0.71 7.69 8.16
N VAL A 258 0.55 8.07 8.20
CA VAL A 258 1.16 8.76 9.34
C VAL A 258 1.21 10.26 9.08
N TYR A 259 0.81 11.07 10.05
CA TYR A 259 0.94 12.52 10.00
C TYR A 259 2.41 12.95 9.87
N HIS A 260 2.66 14.02 9.12
CA HIS A 260 4.01 14.49 8.81
C HIS A 260 4.13 15.97 9.19
N PRO A 261 4.74 16.31 10.34
CA PRO A 261 4.96 17.70 10.73
C PRO A 261 6.13 18.31 9.95
N ASN A 262 5.96 19.53 9.42
CA ASN A 262 7.02 20.46 9.03
C ASN A 262 8.26 19.90 8.28
N GLN A 263 8.09 18.93 7.36
CA GLN A 263 9.18 18.36 6.53
C GLN A 263 10.31 17.66 7.31
N THR A 264 10.07 17.24 8.55
CA THR A 264 11.03 16.45 9.33
C THR A 264 10.81 14.96 9.14
N ASP A 265 11.87 14.17 9.24
CA ASP A 265 11.74 12.71 9.20
C ASP A 265 10.85 12.21 10.35
N VAL A 266 9.93 11.30 10.03
CA VAL A 266 9.01 10.70 11.00
C VAL A 266 9.33 9.22 11.14
N THR A 267 9.52 8.77 12.37
CA THR A 267 9.78 7.37 12.69
C THR A 267 8.54 6.73 13.28
N VAL A 268 8.20 5.53 12.81
CA VAL A 268 7.18 4.68 13.40
C VAL A 268 7.80 3.35 13.79
N ILE A 269 7.52 2.88 15.00
CA ILE A 269 7.92 1.57 15.50
C ILE A 269 6.65 0.81 15.82
N ALA A 270 6.46 -0.31 15.14
CA ALA A 270 5.38 -1.25 15.42
C ALA A 270 6.00 -2.61 15.73
N HIS A 271 5.97 -2.97 17.01
CA HIS A 271 6.58 -4.23 17.48
C HIS A 271 5.82 -5.46 16.98
N ARG A 272 4.53 -5.31 16.69
CA ARG A 272 3.69 -6.36 16.10
C ARG A 272 2.55 -5.77 15.28
N PHE A 273 2.30 -6.35 14.12
CA PHE A 273 1.08 -6.05 13.36
C PHE A 273 0.07 -7.18 13.45
N ILE A 274 -1.21 -6.80 13.43
CA ILE A 274 -2.35 -7.70 13.39
C ILE A 274 -3.22 -7.27 12.21
N GLY A 275 -3.69 -8.21 11.41
CA GLY A 275 -4.50 -7.89 10.25
C GLY A 275 -5.17 -9.12 9.65
N ASP A 276 -6.23 -8.84 8.89
CA ASP A 276 -7.02 -9.81 8.14
C ASP A 276 -6.60 -9.87 6.66
N LYS A 277 -5.42 -9.33 6.33
CA LYS A 277 -4.84 -9.15 4.98
C LYS A 277 -5.54 -8.09 4.11
N THR A 278 -6.61 -7.45 4.57
CA THR A 278 -7.32 -6.42 3.81
C THR A 278 -6.78 -5.01 4.06
N GLY A 279 -6.27 -4.76 5.27
CA GLY A 279 -5.71 -3.46 5.65
C GLY A 279 -4.46 -3.08 4.84
N GLN A 280 -4.18 -1.78 4.78
CA GLN A 280 -2.98 -1.23 4.15
C GLN A 280 -2.30 -0.18 5.05
N PHE A 281 -1.01 -0.36 5.29
CA PHE A 281 -0.16 0.68 5.87
C PHE A 281 0.56 1.44 4.74
N HIS A 282 0.38 2.76 4.68
CA HIS A 282 0.91 3.60 3.62
C HIS A 282 1.89 4.65 4.16
N LEU A 283 3.16 4.46 3.81
CA LEU A 283 4.26 5.37 4.13
C LEU A 283 4.43 6.40 3.03
N ARG A 284 4.58 7.66 3.45
CA ARG A 284 4.85 8.79 2.56
C ARG A 284 6.31 9.22 2.70
N ILE A 285 6.73 10.13 1.81
CA ILE A 285 8.08 10.71 1.80
C ILE A 285 8.57 11.11 3.21
N ASN A 286 9.86 10.87 3.49
CA ASN A 286 10.52 11.20 4.75
C ASN A 286 9.85 10.52 5.96
N GLN A 287 9.43 9.27 5.79
CA GLN A 287 8.92 8.44 6.87
C GLN A 287 9.63 7.09 6.87
N THR A 288 10.03 6.64 8.05
CA THR A 288 10.65 5.35 8.29
C THR A 288 9.77 4.55 9.24
N ILE A 289 9.52 3.28 8.93
CA ILE A 289 8.87 2.36 9.87
C ILE A 289 9.72 1.13 10.15
N TYR A 290 9.73 0.72 11.42
CA TYR A 290 10.26 -0.56 11.89
C TYR A 290 9.09 -1.51 12.13
N VAL A 291 9.07 -2.61 11.38
CA VAL A 291 7.99 -3.60 11.39
C VAL A 291 8.50 -4.89 12.00
N GLU A 292 8.13 -5.18 13.24
CA GLU A 292 8.48 -6.44 13.93
C GLU A 292 9.99 -6.72 14.01
N VAL A 293 10.79 -5.65 13.97
CA VAL A 293 12.25 -5.73 14.00
C VAL A 293 12.72 -5.73 15.45
N VAL A 294 13.53 -6.74 15.79
CA VAL A 294 14.30 -6.77 17.03
C VAL A 294 15.77 -6.73 16.65
N GLU A 295 16.52 -5.80 17.25
CA GLU A 295 17.95 -5.66 16.95
C GLU A 295 18.71 -6.94 17.28
N SER A 296 19.61 -7.34 16.39
CA SER A 296 20.50 -8.50 16.55
C SER A 296 19.81 -9.88 16.61
N GLU A 297 18.54 -9.97 16.18
CA GLU A 297 17.82 -11.23 16.03
C GLU A 297 17.43 -11.49 14.57
N ASN A 298 17.69 -12.70 14.08
CA ASN A 298 17.19 -13.14 12.77
C ASN A 298 15.73 -13.54 12.90
N ASN A 299 14.85 -12.54 12.81
CA ASN A 299 13.42 -12.73 12.86
C ASN A 299 12.83 -12.96 11.47
N ARG A 300 11.62 -13.51 11.46
CA ARG A 300 10.77 -13.65 10.28
C ARG A 300 9.50 -12.83 10.49
N THR A 301 8.95 -12.27 9.41
CA THR A 301 7.62 -11.67 9.45
C THR A 301 6.77 -12.19 8.30
N GLU A 302 5.51 -12.50 8.62
CA GLU A 302 4.46 -12.80 7.66
C GLU A 302 3.58 -11.57 7.54
N ALA A 303 3.54 -10.94 6.37
CA ALA A 303 2.85 -9.67 6.16
C ALA A 303 1.35 -9.78 6.57
N PRO A 304 0.93 -9.18 7.69
CA PRO A 304 -0.45 -9.29 8.18
C PRO A 304 -1.38 -8.29 7.47
N CYS A 305 -0.79 -7.25 6.87
CA CYS A 305 -1.45 -6.24 6.06
C CYS A 305 -0.61 -5.91 4.83
N SER A 306 -1.21 -5.19 3.89
CA SER A 306 -0.52 -4.67 2.71
C SER A 306 0.36 -3.47 3.09
N TYR A 307 1.53 -3.33 2.46
CA TYR A 307 2.39 -2.17 2.65
C TYR A 307 2.50 -1.37 1.35
N ARG A 308 2.32 -0.06 1.43
CA ARG A 308 2.63 0.87 0.34
C ARG A 308 3.72 1.82 0.79
N ILE A 309 4.86 1.77 0.10
CA ILE A 309 6.05 2.52 0.46
C ILE A 309 6.32 3.49 -0.69
N ASP A 310 5.97 4.76 -0.51
CA ASP A 310 6.23 5.79 -1.52
C ASP A 310 7.74 6.09 -1.67
N LYS A 311 8.12 6.79 -2.74
CA LYS A 311 9.51 7.18 -3.00
C LYS A 311 10.05 8.03 -1.84
N ALA A 312 11.29 7.77 -1.44
CA ALA A 312 11.96 8.39 -0.29
C ALA A 312 11.27 8.14 1.07
N ALA A 313 10.45 7.09 1.17
CA ALA A 313 10.08 6.45 2.42
C ALA A 313 10.89 5.17 2.63
N GLU A 314 10.98 4.71 3.87
CA GLU A 314 11.70 3.50 4.25
C GLU A 314 10.84 2.54 5.07
N ILE A 315 10.89 1.27 4.71
CA ILE A 315 10.39 0.18 5.54
C ILE A 315 11.56 -0.70 5.99
N VAL A 316 11.70 -0.90 7.30
CA VAL A 316 12.68 -1.80 7.91
C VAL A 316 11.96 -3.06 8.36
N LEU A 317 12.39 -4.20 7.81
CA LEU A 317 11.79 -5.51 8.02
C LEU A 317 12.86 -6.51 8.53
N PRO A 318 12.43 -7.63 9.13
CA PRO A 318 13.30 -8.74 9.46
C PRO A 318 13.92 -9.40 8.22
N ALA A 319 14.90 -10.29 8.44
CA ALA A 319 15.66 -10.95 7.39
C ALA A 319 14.81 -11.83 6.46
N GLU A 320 13.75 -12.45 6.99
CA GLU A 320 12.80 -13.27 6.24
C GLU A 320 11.45 -12.55 6.11
N PHE A 321 11.07 -12.21 4.87
CA PHE A 321 9.80 -11.55 4.56
C PHE A 321 8.89 -12.45 3.72
N HIS A 322 7.79 -12.87 4.32
CA HIS A 322 6.76 -13.67 3.68
C HIS A 322 5.55 -12.80 3.33
N VAL A 323 5.28 -12.66 2.03
CA VAL A 323 4.10 -11.97 1.53
C VAL A 323 3.05 -13.00 1.16
N HIS A 324 1.94 -13.01 1.91
CA HIS A 324 0.89 -14.02 1.80
C HIS A 324 -0.51 -13.38 1.78
N GLY A 325 -1.22 -13.46 0.65
CA GLY A 325 -2.58 -12.95 0.50
C GLY A 325 -2.76 -11.42 0.59
N VAL A 326 -1.66 -10.65 0.63
CA VAL A 326 -1.67 -9.18 0.67
C VAL A 326 -1.15 -8.57 -0.65
N ARG A 327 -1.38 -7.26 -0.83
CA ARG A 327 -1.01 -6.51 -2.04
C ARG A 327 -0.10 -5.33 -1.67
N SER A 328 1.19 -5.57 -1.70
CA SER A 328 2.19 -4.56 -1.31
C SER A 328 2.82 -3.88 -2.52
N GLU A 329 3.14 -2.59 -2.39
CA GLU A 329 3.79 -1.76 -3.41
C GLU A 329 5.03 -1.09 -2.84
N LEU A 330 6.17 -1.32 -3.49
CA LEU A 330 7.46 -0.76 -3.12
C LEU A 330 7.93 0.24 -4.17
N TYR A 331 8.00 1.51 -3.78
CA TYR A 331 8.61 2.60 -4.54
C TYR A 331 9.83 3.23 -3.83
N GLY A 332 9.92 3.08 -2.50
CA GLY A 332 11.01 3.58 -1.66
C GLY A 332 12.05 2.52 -1.29
N LEU A 333 12.65 2.69 -0.11
CA LEU A 333 13.72 1.83 0.42
C LEU A 333 13.13 0.70 1.27
N MET A 334 13.57 -0.53 1.01
CA MET A 334 13.32 -1.70 1.85
C MET A 334 14.62 -2.16 2.52
N THR A 335 14.66 -2.17 3.84
CA THR A 335 15.86 -2.47 4.60
C THR A 335 15.71 -3.76 5.40
N GLY A 336 16.75 -4.61 5.37
CA GLY A 336 16.86 -5.81 6.20
C GLY A 336 16.44 -7.12 5.55
N VAL A 337 15.65 -7.11 4.47
CA VAL A 337 15.13 -8.33 3.84
C VAL A 337 16.22 -9.06 3.04
N HIS A 338 16.57 -10.28 3.45
CA HIS A 338 17.46 -11.17 2.71
C HIS A 338 16.69 -12.24 1.93
N PHE A 339 15.64 -12.80 2.53
CA PHE A 339 14.84 -13.87 1.95
C PHE A 339 13.42 -13.37 1.70
N LEU A 340 13.05 -13.30 0.42
CA LEU A 340 11.75 -12.84 -0.02
C LEU A 340 10.92 -14.01 -0.55
N PHE A 341 9.76 -14.23 0.07
CA PHE A 341 8.81 -15.27 -0.34
C PHE A 341 7.46 -14.66 -0.75
N LEU A 342 6.95 -15.08 -1.89
CA LEU A 342 5.64 -14.65 -2.41
C LEU A 342 4.74 -15.87 -2.59
N GLU A 343 3.61 -15.94 -1.90
CA GLU A 343 2.71 -17.10 -1.93
C GLU A 343 1.23 -16.74 -1.71
N ASP A 344 0.32 -17.69 -1.98
CA ASP A 344 -1.12 -17.63 -1.68
C ASP A 344 -1.83 -16.32 -2.09
N GLY A 345 -1.85 -16.02 -3.39
CA GLY A 345 -2.56 -14.85 -3.92
C GLY A 345 -1.90 -13.50 -3.59
N ALA A 346 -0.71 -13.51 -2.97
CA ALA A 346 0.06 -12.31 -2.73
C ALA A 346 0.49 -11.62 -4.03
N THR A 347 0.51 -10.29 -4.00
CA THR A 347 1.14 -9.48 -5.03
C THR A 347 2.12 -8.51 -4.39
N LEU A 348 3.39 -8.55 -4.82
CA LEU A 348 4.38 -7.54 -4.50
C LEU A 348 4.77 -6.83 -5.77
N LYS A 349 4.52 -5.52 -5.82
CA LYS A 349 4.95 -4.65 -6.90
C LYS A 349 6.22 -3.93 -6.51
N ILE A 350 7.25 -4.01 -7.34
CA ILE A 350 8.51 -3.28 -7.16
C ILE A 350 8.69 -2.34 -8.36
N ALA A 351 8.74 -1.04 -8.07
CA ALA A 351 8.97 -0.01 -9.07
C ALA A 351 10.47 0.23 -9.31
N SER A 352 10.85 0.82 -10.45
CA SER A 352 12.24 1.23 -10.74
C SER A 352 12.72 2.43 -9.92
N SER A 353 11.91 2.97 -9.01
CA SER A 353 12.37 3.91 -7.99
C SER A 353 12.83 3.20 -6.71
N ALA A 354 12.47 1.91 -6.54
CA ALA A 354 12.72 1.17 -5.32
C ALA A 354 14.20 0.84 -5.13
N GLN A 355 14.58 0.67 -3.87
CA GLN A 355 15.93 0.34 -3.42
C GLN A 355 15.87 -0.68 -2.29
N THR A 356 16.98 -1.35 -2.04
CA THR A 356 17.17 -2.21 -0.87
C THR A 356 18.44 -1.81 -0.12
N ALA A 357 18.44 -2.04 1.18
CA ALA A 357 19.63 -1.86 2.02
C ALA A 357 19.69 -2.94 3.11
N ILE A 358 20.86 -3.07 3.72
CA ILE A 358 21.08 -3.87 4.93
C ILE A 358 21.44 -2.89 6.07
N THR A 359 21.10 -3.23 7.30
CA THR A 359 21.51 -2.44 8.47
C THR A 359 22.60 -3.16 9.24
N GLU A 360 23.73 -2.50 9.44
CA GLU A 360 24.78 -2.92 10.37
C GLU A 360 25.08 -1.76 11.32
N ASN A 361 25.13 -2.03 12.64
CA ASN A 361 25.38 -1.01 13.67
C ASN A 361 24.50 0.25 13.56
N ARG A 362 23.22 0.10 13.22
CA ARG A 362 22.26 1.21 12.99
C ARG A 362 22.63 2.15 11.83
N THR A 363 23.50 1.69 10.94
CA THR A 363 23.86 2.40 9.72
C THR A 363 23.50 1.55 8.51
N HIS A 364 22.98 2.20 7.47
CA HIS A 364 22.73 1.53 6.20
C HIS A 364 24.05 1.16 5.55
N VAL A 365 24.17 -0.13 5.24
CA VAL A 365 25.24 -0.71 4.44
C VAL A 365 24.62 -1.33 3.19
N ASP A 366 25.41 -1.42 2.13
CA ASP A 366 24.99 -2.03 0.86
C ASP A 366 23.68 -1.45 0.29
N VAL A 367 23.54 -0.12 0.37
CA VAL A 367 22.39 0.59 -0.22
C VAL A 367 22.50 0.51 -1.75
N THR A 368 21.53 -0.13 -2.37
CA THR A 368 21.49 -0.24 -3.82
C THR A 368 21.14 1.09 -4.47
N GLN A 369 21.50 1.27 -5.75
CA GLN A 369 21.07 2.42 -6.53
C GLN A 369 19.56 2.35 -6.85
N PRO A 370 18.86 3.48 -7.03
CA PRO A 370 17.46 3.50 -7.44
C PRO A 370 17.22 2.62 -8.67
N GLY A 371 16.23 1.74 -8.56
CA GLY A 371 15.86 0.78 -9.61
C GLY A 371 16.57 -0.56 -9.51
N ASN A 372 17.51 -0.73 -8.59
CA ASN A 372 18.07 -2.04 -8.27
C ASN A 372 17.59 -2.50 -6.90
N CYS A 373 17.02 -3.69 -6.82
CA CYS A 373 16.71 -4.37 -5.56
C CYS A 373 17.58 -5.62 -5.46
N SER A 374 18.23 -5.80 -4.32
CA SER A 374 19.10 -6.94 -4.03
C SER A 374 18.54 -7.77 -2.89
N PHE A 375 18.48 -9.07 -3.10
CA PHE A 375 18.05 -10.05 -2.09
C PHE A 375 19.02 -11.23 -2.10
N ALA A 376 19.12 -11.97 -1.01
CA ALA A 376 19.82 -13.25 -1.07
C ALA A 376 18.99 -14.23 -1.92
N HIS A 377 17.71 -14.40 -1.58
CA HIS A 377 16.80 -15.36 -2.21
C HIS A 377 15.49 -14.68 -2.56
N VAL A 378 14.98 -14.95 -3.77
CA VAL A 378 13.65 -14.56 -4.21
C VAL A 378 12.92 -15.81 -4.68
N ILE A 379 11.90 -16.23 -3.93
CA ILE A 379 11.14 -17.45 -4.20
C ILE A 379 9.67 -17.11 -4.38
N ILE A 380 9.16 -17.31 -5.59
CA ILE A 380 7.76 -17.10 -5.95
C ILE A 380 7.07 -18.46 -6.00
N LYS A 381 6.18 -18.72 -5.03
CA LYS A 381 5.42 -19.96 -4.92
C LYS A 381 4.05 -19.85 -5.59
N GLN A 382 3.26 -20.91 -5.49
CA GLN A 382 1.91 -20.99 -6.06
C GLN A 382 1.05 -19.78 -5.66
N GLY A 383 0.51 -19.09 -6.68
CA GLY A 383 -0.38 -17.94 -6.50
C GLY A 383 0.33 -16.64 -6.13
N GLY A 384 1.64 -16.66 -5.84
CA GLY A 384 2.44 -15.47 -5.64
C GLY A 384 2.70 -14.74 -6.95
N VAL A 385 2.61 -13.42 -6.90
CA VAL A 385 2.87 -12.53 -8.04
C VAL A 385 3.94 -11.50 -7.67
N LEU A 386 5.07 -11.56 -8.37
CA LEU A 386 6.06 -10.47 -8.36
C LEU A 386 5.81 -9.58 -9.58
N ASP A 387 5.48 -8.30 -9.38
CA ASP A 387 5.22 -7.34 -10.46
C ASP A 387 6.31 -6.27 -10.51
N LEU A 388 7.20 -6.39 -11.47
CA LEU A 388 8.31 -5.46 -11.68
C LEU A 388 7.90 -4.40 -12.71
N VAL A 389 7.83 -3.15 -12.26
CA VAL A 389 7.32 -2.05 -13.08
C VAL A 389 8.36 -0.97 -13.23
N ARG A 390 8.88 -0.82 -14.46
CA ARG A 390 9.63 0.35 -14.88
C ARG A 390 8.72 1.57 -14.90
N VAL A 391 9.05 2.52 -14.03
CA VAL A 391 8.55 3.88 -13.89
C VAL A 391 9.72 4.81 -14.24
N GLU A 392 9.55 5.72 -15.20
CA GLU A 392 10.62 6.60 -15.72
C GLU A 392 11.71 5.87 -16.55
N GLU A 393 12.82 6.55 -16.84
CA GLU A 393 13.91 6.03 -17.69
C GLU A 393 14.81 5.00 -16.98
N VAL A 394 14.64 4.77 -15.68
CA VAL A 394 15.44 3.82 -14.90
C VAL A 394 14.93 2.39 -15.12
N LEU A 395 15.83 1.44 -15.39
CA LEU A 395 15.46 0.03 -15.50
C LEU A 395 15.17 -0.58 -14.12
N VAL A 396 14.20 -1.49 -14.03
CA VAL A 396 14.06 -2.33 -12.85
C VAL A 396 15.09 -3.45 -12.92
N SER A 397 15.91 -3.60 -11.90
CA SER A 397 16.88 -4.68 -11.76
C SER A 397 16.62 -5.41 -10.46
N VAL A 398 16.58 -6.74 -10.53
CA VAL A 398 16.57 -7.61 -9.35
C VAL A 398 17.84 -8.45 -9.37
N THR A 399 18.65 -8.28 -8.34
CA THR A 399 19.86 -9.06 -8.11
C THR A 399 19.61 -10.05 -6.99
N SER A 400 19.94 -11.32 -7.21
CA SER A 400 19.78 -12.34 -6.18
C SER A 400 20.81 -13.45 -6.29
N SER A 401 21.05 -14.19 -5.21
CA SER A 401 21.83 -15.44 -5.34
C SER A 401 20.95 -16.54 -5.95
N VAL A 402 19.72 -16.65 -5.45
CA VAL A 402 18.72 -17.65 -5.87
C VAL A 402 17.45 -16.94 -6.33
N PHE A 403 17.01 -17.25 -7.55
CA PHE A 403 15.75 -16.78 -8.11
C PHE A 403 14.91 -17.98 -8.58
N GLU A 404 13.82 -18.27 -7.88
CA GLU A 404 12.98 -19.43 -8.18
C GLU A 404 11.53 -19.03 -8.40
N VAL A 405 10.98 -19.48 -9.53
CA VAL A 405 9.56 -19.39 -9.83
C VAL A 405 9.00 -20.81 -9.77
N LEU A 406 8.44 -21.18 -8.62
CA LEU A 406 7.89 -22.51 -8.40
C LEU A 406 6.56 -22.70 -9.14
N HIS A 407 5.97 -23.89 -9.04
CA HIS A 407 4.69 -24.24 -9.66
C HIS A 407 3.61 -23.16 -9.46
N LYS A 408 3.09 -22.60 -10.57
CA LYS A 408 2.07 -21.52 -10.59
C LYS A 408 2.50 -20.22 -9.91
N GLY A 409 3.80 -20.01 -9.68
CA GLY A 409 4.36 -18.70 -9.39
C GLY A 409 4.34 -17.82 -10.64
N THR A 410 4.11 -16.53 -10.48
CA THR A 410 4.07 -15.58 -11.61
C THR A 410 5.01 -14.41 -11.37
N VAL A 411 5.83 -14.09 -12.35
CA VAL A 411 6.64 -12.87 -12.40
C VAL A 411 6.19 -12.06 -13.60
N LYS A 412 5.75 -10.83 -13.38
CA LYS A 412 5.38 -9.87 -14.42
C LYS A 412 6.46 -8.81 -14.51
N VAL A 413 6.86 -8.47 -15.73
CA VAL A 413 7.90 -7.48 -15.96
C VAL A 413 7.57 -6.71 -17.21
N ASN A 414 7.60 -5.38 -17.12
CA ASN A 414 7.50 -4.58 -18.34
C ASN A 414 8.87 -4.43 -19.02
N HIS A 415 9.90 -4.06 -18.27
CA HIS A 415 11.28 -3.99 -18.73
C HIS A 415 12.22 -4.02 -17.52
N GLY A 416 13.01 -5.07 -17.41
CA GLY A 416 13.98 -5.19 -16.33
C GLY A 416 15.09 -6.19 -16.60
N ILE A 417 16.04 -6.25 -15.66
CA ILE A 417 17.18 -7.16 -15.67
C ILE A 417 17.10 -8.04 -14.42
N PHE A 418 17.28 -9.34 -14.61
CA PHE A 418 17.47 -10.28 -13.50
C PHE A 418 18.91 -10.76 -13.56
N SER A 419 19.62 -10.61 -12.45
CA SER A 419 20.94 -11.20 -12.29
C SER A 419 20.88 -12.15 -11.11
N SER A 420 21.06 -13.44 -11.38
CA SER A 420 21.21 -14.42 -10.32
C SER A 420 22.28 -15.44 -10.60
N ALA A 421 22.84 -16.01 -9.52
CA ALA A 421 23.78 -17.12 -9.62
C ALA A 421 23.06 -18.41 -10.02
N PHE A 422 21.84 -18.60 -9.50
CA PHE A 422 20.93 -19.69 -9.84
C PHE A 422 19.55 -19.15 -10.18
N ALA A 423 18.95 -19.65 -11.26
CA ALA A 423 17.60 -19.33 -11.67
C ALA A 423 16.86 -20.59 -12.11
N GLU A 424 15.67 -20.81 -11.55
CA GLU A 424 14.79 -21.92 -11.93
C GLU A 424 13.35 -21.44 -12.14
N VAL A 425 12.71 -21.97 -13.17
CA VAL A 425 11.26 -21.81 -13.42
C VAL A 425 10.68 -23.20 -13.53
N GLU A 426 9.89 -23.60 -12.54
CA GLU A 426 9.26 -24.91 -12.47
C GLU A 426 8.08 -25.05 -13.43
N THR A 427 7.53 -26.26 -13.51
CA THR A 427 6.34 -26.57 -14.32
C THR A 427 5.18 -25.65 -13.96
N LYS A 428 4.59 -24.95 -14.95
CA LYS A 428 3.54 -23.92 -14.79
C LYS A 428 3.96 -22.66 -14.02
N GLY A 429 5.22 -22.50 -13.62
CA GLY A 429 5.76 -21.18 -13.27
C GLY A 429 5.82 -20.31 -14.52
N VAL A 430 5.52 -19.02 -14.40
CA VAL A 430 5.42 -18.10 -15.54
C VAL A 430 6.21 -16.82 -15.28
N VAL A 431 7.09 -16.47 -16.22
CA VAL A 431 7.66 -15.13 -16.34
C VAL A 431 7.03 -14.49 -17.59
N VAL A 432 6.21 -13.46 -17.40
CA VAL A 432 5.42 -12.83 -18.46
C VAL A 432 5.87 -11.41 -18.75
N LEU A 433 6.12 -11.15 -20.03
CA LEU A 433 6.44 -9.82 -20.60
C LEU A 433 5.48 -9.45 -21.75
N ASP A 434 4.37 -10.17 -21.87
CA ASP A 434 3.42 -10.00 -22.96
C ASP A 434 2.79 -8.60 -22.91
N GLY A 435 2.76 -7.90 -24.05
CA GLY A 435 2.19 -6.56 -24.18
C GLY A 435 3.01 -5.45 -23.51
N ALA A 436 4.21 -5.74 -23.01
CA ALA A 436 5.05 -4.78 -22.28
C ALA A 436 5.85 -3.80 -23.15
N GLY A 437 5.73 -3.92 -24.48
CA GLY A 437 6.43 -3.07 -25.43
C GLY A 437 5.92 -1.62 -25.44
N HIS A 438 6.27 -0.91 -26.51
CA HIS A 438 5.80 0.47 -26.71
C HIS A 438 4.28 0.55 -26.81
N GLN A 439 3.73 1.66 -26.30
CA GLN A 439 2.30 1.97 -26.39
C GLN A 439 1.88 2.16 -27.86
N ALA A 440 0.57 2.09 -28.13
CA ALA A 440 0.01 2.30 -29.46
C ALA A 440 0.55 3.58 -30.13
N ALA A 441 0.91 3.46 -31.41
CA ALA A 441 1.54 4.47 -32.27
C ALA A 441 2.91 4.97 -31.80
N THR A 442 3.61 4.21 -30.94
CA THR A 442 4.97 4.54 -30.48
C THR A 442 5.96 3.38 -30.72
N GLY A 443 7.25 3.72 -30.80
CA GLY A 443 8.35 2.78 -31.04
C GLY A 443 8.96 2.88 -32.45
N PRO A 444 10.16 2.28 -32.67
CA PRO A 444 10.90 2.40 -33.95
C PRO A 444 10.20 1.82 -35.18
N GLY A 445 9.24 0.91 -34.98
CA GLY A 445 8.38 0.33 -36.01
C GLY A 445 6.91 0.56 -35.67
N ALA A 446 6.57 1.74 -35.14
CA ALA A 446 5.20 2.11 -34.83
C ALA A 446 4.29 2.00 -36.06
N GLY A 447 3.06 1.50 -35.84
CA GLY A 447 2.02 1.56 -36.86
C GLY A 447 1.55 2.99 -37.11
N SER A 448 1.21 3.29 -38.36
CA SER A 448 0.68 4.60 -38.76
C SER A 448 -0.80 4.73 -38.41
N THR A 449 -1.23 5.95 -38.07
CA THR A 449 -2.63 6.27 -37.80
C THR A 449 -3.12 7.33 -38.77
N SER A 450 -4.22 7.06 -39.47
CA SER A 450 -4.84 8.03 -40.37
C SER A 450 -6.35 7.82 -40.41
N SER A 451 -7.12 8.89 -40.24
CA SER A 451 -8.59 8.87 -40.23
C SER A 451 -9.18 7.80 -39.31
N ASN A 452 -8.67 7.68 -38.08
CA ASN A 452 -9.08 6.67 -37.09
C ASN A 452 -8.87 5.21 -37.53
N ARG A 453 -7.92 4.95 -38.44
CA ARG A 453 -7.53 3.60 -38.87
C ARG A 453 -6.04 3.40 -38.62
N GLY A 454 -5.70 2.36 -37.86
CA GLY A 454 -4.32 2.00 -37.53
C GLY A 454 -3.76 0.89 -38.42
N SER A 455 -2.49 1.00 -38.81
CA SER A 455 -1.73 -0.12 -39.38
C SER A 455 -1.00 -0.92 -38.28
N GLY A 456 -0.53 -2.13 -38.61
CA GLY A 456 0.22 -2.98 -37.67
C GLY A 456 1.62 -2.44 -37.40
N ALA A 457 2.15 -2.72 -36.20
CA ALA A 457 3.53 -2.40 -35.86
C ALA A 457 4.50 -3.43 -36.45
N GLY A 458 5.73 -3.01 -36.77
CA GLY A 458 6.82 -3.89 -37.16
C GLY A 458 7.71 -4.28 -36.00
N PHE A 459 8.25 -5.50 -36.01
CA PHE A 459 9.35 -5.97 -35.16
C PHE A 459 9.92 -7.26 -35.74
N GLY A 460 11.22 -7.32 -36.08
CA GLY A 460 11.81 -8.45 -36.82
C GLY A 460 11.29 -8.63 -38.26
N GLY A 461 10.08 -8.16 -38.57
CA GLY A 461 9.45 -8.08 -39.89
C GLY A 461 8.57 -6.82 -40.01
N GLN A 462 8.09 -6.56 -41.22
CA GLN A 462 7.21 -5.42 -41.52
C GLN A 462 5.83 -5.62 -40.91
N GLY A 463 5.26 -4.56 -40.34
CA GLY A 463 3.91 -4.56 -39.81
C GLY A 463 2.84 -4.74 -40.90
N GLY A 464 1.68 -5.28 -40.52
CA GLY A 464 0.55 -5.44 -41.43
C GLY A 464 0.02 -4.09 -41.94
N VAL A 465 -0.31 -4.03 -43.23
CA VAL A 465 -0.94 -2.85 -43.85
C VAL A 465 -2.37 -2.70 -43.33
N SER A 466 -2.79 -1.47 -43.06
CA SER A 466 -4.18 -1.20 -42.64
C SER A 466 -5.17 -1.42 -43.78
N HIS A 467 -6.46 -1.59 -43.44
CA HIS A 467 -7.55 -1.65 -44.42
C HIS A 467 -7.62 -0.43 -45.36
N SER A 468 -7.07 0.72 -44.97
CA SER A 468 -6.98 1.95 -45.79
C SER A 468 -5.63 2.11 -46.51
N ASN A 469 -4.88 1.02 -46.73
CA ASN A 469 -3.58 1.00 -47.41
C ASN A 469 -2.47 1.82 -46.72
N HIS A 470 -2.62 2.18 -45.45
CA HIS A 470 -1.51 2.76 -44.69
C HIS A 470 -0.45 1.69 -44.41
N PRO A 471 0.82 1.95 -44.76
CA PRO A 471 1.90 1.00 -44.55
C PRO A 471 2.05 0.67 -43.07
N GLY A 472 2.38 -0.60 -42.78
CA GLY A 472 2.73 -1.01 -41.44
C GLY A 472 4.09 -0.45 -41.01
N GLY A 473 4.37 -0.55 -39.72
CA GLY A 473 5.65 -0.11 -39.17
C GLY A 473 6.84 -0.93 -39.70
N SER A 474 7.99 -0.27 -39.82
CA SER A 474 9.23 -0.88 -40.33
C SER A 474 9.75 -2.00 -39.43
N ALA A 475 10.41 -3.00 -40.04
CA ALA A 475 11.18 -4.00 -39.31
C ALA A 475 12.41 -3.37 -38.65
N TYR A 476 12.67 -3.71 -37.39
CA TYR A 476 13.88 -3.33 -36.66
C TYR A 476 14.22 -4.40 -35.61
N GLY A 477 15.34 -4.21 -34.92
CA GLY A 477 15.89 -5.15 -33.95
C GLY A 477 17.06 -5.94 -34.53
N SER A 478 17.90 -6.47 -33.65
CA SER A 478 19.04 -7.29 -34.04
C SER A 478 18.74 -8.76 -33.80
N VAL A 479 18.99 -9.60 -34.81
CA VAL A 479 18.90 -11.07 -34.68
C VAL A 479 19.92 -11.60 -33.67
N TYR A 480 21.06 -10.92 -33.52
CA TYR A 480 22.13 -11.34 -32.61
C TYR A 480 22.01 -10.73 -31.21
N LYS A 481 21.25 -9.64 -31.06
CA LYS A 481 21.00 -8.94 -29.79
C LYS A 481 19.58 -8.34 -29.77
N PRO A 482 18.52 -9.14 -29.61
CA PRO A 482 17.15 -8.64 -29.62
C PRO A 482 16.79 -7.98 -28.28
N LEU A 483 17.48 -6.90 -27.93
CA LEU A 483 17.25 -6.12 -26.71
C LEU A 483 16.22 -4.98 -26.91
N SER A 484 15.76 -4.78 -28.14
CA SER A 484 14.78 -3.75 -28.47
C SER A 484 13.37 -4.19 -28.06
N LEU A 485 12.60 -3.26 -27.50
CA LEU A 485 11.19 -3.48 -27.19
C LEU A 485 10.36 -3.59 -28.48
N GLY A 486 9.23 -4.30 -28.43
CA GLY A 486 8.25 -4.32 -29.53
C GLY A 486 7.53 -2.98 -29.70
N SER A 487 7.10 -2.64 -30.92
CA SER A 487 6.41 -1.37 -31.23
C SER A 487 4.89 -1.49 -31.10
N GLY A 488 4.21 -0.37 -30.84
CA GLY A 488 2.75 -0.32 -30.82
C GLY A 488 2.13 -0.08 -32.20
N GLY A 489 0.99 -0.71 -32.48
CA GLY A 489 0.23 -0.50 -33.71
C GLY A 489 -0.46 0.88 -33.77
N GLY A 490 -0.97 1.27 -34.92
CA GLY A 490 -1.69 2.54 -35.08
C GLY A 490 -2.99 2.60 -34.25
N GLN A 491 -3.42 3.81 -33.90
CA GLN A 491 -4.62 4.08 -33.11
C GLN A 491 -5.87 4.13 -34.00
N SER A 492 -7.02 3.66 -33.49
CA SER A 492 -8.33 3.94 -34.06
C SER A 492 -9.17 4.76 -33.08
N GLY A 493 -9.73 5.88 -33.53
CA GLY A 493 -10.58 6.74 -32.72
C GLY A 493 -11.95 6.11 -32.51
N GLY A 494 -12.05 5.27 -31.48
CA GLY A 494 -13.28 4.92 -30.80
C GLY A 494 -12.99 4.97 -29.31
N ALA A 495 -13.72 5.78 -28.56
CA ALA A 495 -13.57 5.92 -27.12
C ALA A 495 -13.88 4.58 -26.41
N GLY A 496 -12.85 3.76 -26.28
CA GLY A 496 -12.81 2.55 -25.48
C GLY A 496 -11.34 2.31 -25.17
N LYS A 497 -10.97 2.33 -23.89
CA LYS A 497 -9.62 1.97 -23.42
C LYS A 497 -9.34 0.50 -23.77
N PHE A 498 -9.00 0.21 -25.02
CA PHE A 498 -8.40 -1.06 -25.38
C PHE A 498 -6.93 -0.97 -25.00
N ARG A 499 -6.56 -1.66 -23.91
CA ARG A 499 -5.19 -2.11 -23.70
C ARG A 499 -4.79 -2.82 -24.98
N SER A 500 -3.89 -2.22 -25.76
CA SER A 500 -3.38 -2.84 -26.97
C SER A 500 -2.57 -4.05 -26.55
N ALA A 501 -3.21 -5.22 -26.65
CA ALA A 501 -2.61 -6.50 -26.41
C ALA A 501 -1.61 -6.79 -27.53
N GLY A 502 -0.32 -6.62 -27.25
CA GLY A 502 0.76 -7.27 -27.98
C GLY A 502 1.19 -8.54 -27.27
N GLY A 503 0.36 -9.59 -27.28
CA GLY A 503 0.72 -10.91 -26.77
C GLY A 503 -0.38 -11.58 -25.94
N SER A 504 -1.20 -12.41 -26.57
CA SER A 504 -1.89 -13.52 -25.92
C SER A 504 -2.19 -14.55 -26.98
N VAL A 505 -1.57 -15.72 -26.87
CA VAL A 505 -2.15 -16.99 -27.35
C VAL A 505 -1.80 -18.05 -26.30
N SER A 506 -2.80 -18.47 -25.53
CA SER A 506 -2.78 -19.74 -24.84
C SER A 506 -3.69 -20.70 -25.58
N GLY A 507 -3.13 -21.83 -26.01
CA GLY A 507 -3.85 -23.10 -26.14
C GLY A 507 -4.41 -23.44 -27.53
N TYR A 508 -3.71 -24.40 -28.15
CA TYR A 508 -4.17 -25.36 -29.17
C TYR A 508 -4.08 -24.99 -30.66
N LEU A 509 -3.08 -25.65 -31.27
CA LEU A 509 -2.94 -26.20 -32.63
C LEU A 509 -3.21 -25.30 -33.86
N ASP A 510 -2.17 -25.31 -34.70
CA ASP A 510 -2.09 -24.94 -36.11
C ASP A 510 -1.82 -23.45 -36.46
N ASN A 511 -0.56 -23.23 -36.85
CA ASN A 511 -0.08 -22.20 -37.79
C ASN A 511 -0.49 -20.74 -37.57
N ALA A 512 0.39 -19.96 -36.92
CA ALA A 512 0.87 -18.67 -37.42
C ALA A 512 1.88 -18.08 -36.41
N GLY A 513 3.03 -17.60 -36.90
CA GLY A 513 4.18 -17.23 -36.08
C GLY A 513 4.10 -15.85 -35.43
N ALA A 514 4.54 -15.78 -34.18
CA ALA A 514 5.36 -14.71 -33.61
C ALA A 514 5.99 -15.25 -32.32
N ALA A 515 7.31 -15.50 -32.34
CA ALA A 515 8.03 -16.11 -31.23
C ALA A 515 8.56 -15.03 -30.26
N GLY A 516 8.12 -15.09 -29.00
CA GLY A 516 8.96 -14.63 -27.89
C GLY A 516 10.01 -15.70 -27.61
N THR A 517 11.28 -15.33 -27.55
CA THR A 517 12.38 -16.28 -27.31
C THR A 517 12.84 -16.20 -25.86
N VAL A 518 12.73 -17.30 -25.12
CA VAL A 518 13.42 -17.51 -23.83
C VAL A 518 14.80 -18.11 -24.14
N TYR A 519 15.89 -17.55 -23.60
CA TYR A 519 17.24 -18.08 -23.79
C TYR A 519 17.64 -19.04 -22.68
N LYS A 520 18.14 -20.22 -23.07
CA LYS A 520 18.98 -21.11 -22.24
C LYS A 520 20.40 -21.04 -22.78
N TYR A 521 21.37 -20.61 -21.95
CA TYR A 521 22.78 -20.70 -22.32
C TYR A 521 23.34 -22.05 -21.86
N GLU A 522 23.45 -23.02 -22.76
CA GLU A 522 24.21 -24.25 -22.51
C GLU A 522 25.60 -24.13 -23.14
N SER A 523 26.62 -23.94 -22.29
CA SER A 523 28.01 -24.16 -22.71
C SER A 523 28.26 -25.66 -22.85
N ARG A 524 28.52 -26.15 -24.07
CA ARG A 524 28.92 -27.54 -24.34
C ARG A 524 30.42 -27.82 -24.12
N ARG A 525 31.18 -26.92 -23.48
CA ARG A 525 32.61 -27.15 -23.20
C ARG A 525 32.94 -26.80 -21.75
N GLY A 526 33.53 -27.78 -21.06
CA GLY A 526 33.96 -27.67 -19.66
C GLY A 526 35.11 -26.67 -19.44
N PRO A 527 35.53 -26.46 -18.17
CA PRO A 527 36.24 -25.25 -17.73
C PRO A 527 37.69 -25.10 -18.23
N GLN A 528 38.26 -26.08 -18.95
CA GLN A 528 39.71 -26.20 -19.11
C GLN A 528 40.31 -25.50 -20.34
N TYR A 529 39.56 -24.71 -21.10
CA TYR A 529 40.13 -23.93 -22.21
C TYR A 529 39.67 -22.47 -22.17
N ARG A 530 40.17 -21.72 -21.18
CA ARG A 530 40.17 -20.25 -21.21
C ARG A 530 41.60 -19.75 -21.00
N GLU A 531 42.39 -19.72 -22.08
CA GLU A 531 43.55 -18.83 -22.10
C GLU A 531 43.03 -17.40 -22.31
N LEU A 532 43.04 -16.61 -21.24
CA LEU A 532 42.91 -15.16 -21.30
C LEU A 532 44.22 -14.59 -21.87
N LYS A 533 44.22 -14.19 -23.15
CA LYS A 533 45.25 -13.27 -23.66
C LYS A 533 44.77 -11.83 -23.40
N TYR A 534 45.33 -11.24 -22.36
CA TYR A 534 45.29 -9.80 -22.13
C TYR A 534 46.10 -9.09 -23.22
N ASN A 535 45.47 -8.20 -23.98
CA ASN A 535 46.13 -7.30 -24.91
C ASN A 535 45.87 -5.85 -24.45
N PRO A 536 46.89 -5.11 -23.98
CA PRO A 536 46.69 -3.79 -23.40
C PRO A 536 46.38 -2.67 -24.41
N ASP A 537 46.46 -2.90 -25.73
CA ASP A 537 46.45 -1.81 -26.73
C ASP A 537 45.31 -1.84 -27.77
N ALA A 538 44.21 -2.56 -27.53
CA ALA A 538 43.11 -2.64 -28.51
C ALA A 538 41.86 -1.86 -28.10
N ASN A 539 41.72 -0.63 -28.61
CA ASN A 539 40.43 0.06 -28.75
C ASN A 539 39.55 -0.72 -29.73
N LEU A 540 38.57 -1.49 -29.21
CA LEU A 540 37.72 -2.39 -29.99
C LEU A 540 36.64 -1.62 -30.77
N THR A 541 36.97 -1.21 -32.00
CA THR A 541 35.97 -0.99 -33.05
C THR A 541 36.35 -1.81 -34.29
N SER A 542 35.44 -2.71 -34.67
CA SER A 542 35.42 -3.59 -35.86
C SER A 542 36.05 -4.99 -35.73
N PHE A 543 35.23 -6.00 -36.02
CA PHE A 543 35.62 -7.38 -36.29
C PHE A 543 35.10 -7.72 -37.69
N ASN A 544 35.98 -8.10 -38.61
CA ASN A 544 35.65 -8.43 -40.01
C ASN A 544 35.97 -9.91 -40.27
N PRO A 545 34.97 -10.79 -40.51
CA PRO A 545 35.22 -12.19 -40.78
C PRO A 545 35.22 -12.47 -42.29
N SER A 546 36.40 -12.67 -42.89
CA SER A 546 36.50 -13.22 -44.25
C SER A 546 36.77 -14.72 -44.25
N THR A 547 35.81 -15.45 -44.84
CA THR A 547 35.87 -16.76 -45.52
C THR A 547 35.96 -18.07 -44.71
N PRO A 548 35.06 -19.02 -45.02
CA PRO A 548 35.38 -20.44 -45.05
C PRO A 548 35.14 -21.07 -46.44
N ARG A 549 36.16 -21.76 -46.99
CA ARG A 549 35.98 -22.80 -48.01
C ARG A 549 36.07 -24.16 -47.34
N SER A 550 35.03 -25.00 -47.47
CA SER A 550 35.20 -26.43 -47.80
C SER A 550 33.87 -27.07 -48.21
N ARG A 551 33.96 -27.89 -49.26
CA ARG A 551 32.92 -28.68 -49.93
C ARG A 551 32.32 -29.74 -49.02
N TRP A 552 31.03 -30.05 -49.23
CA TRP A 552 30.43 -31.34 -48.91
C TRP A 552 29.75 -31.94 -50.15
N THR A 553 30.18 -33.15 -50.52
CA THR A 553 29.59 -34.00 -51.56
C THR A 553 28.44 -34.83 -50.98
N THR A 554 27.35 -34.91 -51.73
CA THR A 554 26.18 -35.75 -51.51
C THR A 554 26.50 -37.23 -51.73
N LYS A 555 25.98 -38.11 -50.86
CA LYS A 555 25.81 -39.54 -51.15
C LYS A 555 24.36 -39.91 -50.90
N THR A 556 23.68 -40.31 -51.97
CA THR A 556 22.37 -40.97 -51.97
C THR A 556 22.61 -42.47 -51.93
N THR A 557 21.82 -43.21 -51.15
CA THR A 557 21.57 -44.64 -51.36
C THR A 557 20.10 -44.93 -51.09
N MET A 558 19.57 -45.82 -51.93
CA MET A 558 18.18 -46.30 -52.02
C MET A 558 17.60 -46.82 -50.72
#